data_AF-A0A1E3QEE3-F1
#
_entry.id   AF-A0A1E3QEE3-F1
#
_cell.length_a   1.000
_cell.length_b   1.000
_cell.length_c   1.000
_cell.angle_alpha   90.00
_cell.angle_beta   90.00
_cell.angle_gamma   90.00
#
_symmetry.space_group_name_H-M   'P 1'
#
loop_
_entity.id
_entity.type
_entity.pdbx_description
1 polymer ?
#
loop_
_entity_poly.entity_id
_entity_poly.type
_entity_poly.pdbx_seq_one_letter_code
_entity_poly.pdbx_strand_id
1 'polypeptide(L)'
;MYVQTFSSSSCVDSAGFSACYAKATDSASACINAAGSDMAVIACGCAEYVSLISCVATSCWNQVYSCEYQKLVIEYLEYCPVAGLPVPFFPPPNNAAEACSCNLGKVYVAVNNSISEVTQCETRLITNPLSSNIGNGVQEDIACICCGESAAISSIYSICPNTDPGLLDVNNILALFSSFDQPFSTCGQYLSSYNCGSDLGFSQVDGGTFYGPNNLPPIGTKTLSNGGGSITSPVGGATFTWTQPNNSPYTIVAAPYSTEDGRIVCCSWDYCI
;
A
#
# COMPACT_ATOMS: atom_id res chain seq x y z
N MET A 1 4.26 8.18 14.98
CA MET A 1 4.01 7.11 13.99
C MET A 1 4.32 5.79 14.69
N TYR A 2 3.29 5.00 15.00
CA TYR A 2 3.45 3.72 15.71
C TYR A 2 3.63 2.62 14.66
N VAL A 3 4.88 2.40 14.24
CA VAL A 3 5.21 1.17 13.50
C VAL A 3 5.06 0.03 14.50
N GLN A 4 4.14 -0.88 14.22
CA GLN A 4 4.18 -2.20 14.84
C GLN A 4 5.47 -2.83 14.32
N THR A 5 6.49 -2.84 15.16
CA THR A 5 7.86 -3.18 14.76
C THR A 5 7.93 -4.64 14.35
N PHE A 6 8.58 -4.91 13.21
CA PHE A 6 9.01 -6.24 12.87
C PHE A 6 9.79 -6.84 14.04
N SER A 7 9.31 -7.94 14.59
CA SER A 7 10.09 -8.69 15.57
C SER A 7 11.16 -9.45 14.82
N SER A 8 12.44 -9.13 15.05
CA SER A 8 13.55 -9.81 14.36
C SER A 8 13.52 -11.33 14.54
N SER A 9 13.00 -11.82 15.68
CA SER A 9 12.86 -13.25 15.96
C SER A 9 11.88 -13.97 15.03
N SER A 10 11.01 -13.24 14.34
CA SER A 10 10.10 -13.80 13.33
C SER A 10 10.74 -13.93 11.94
N CYS A 11 11.96 -13.42 11.76
CA CYS A 11 12.69 -13.44 10.50
C CYS A 11 13.55 -14.69 10.35
N VAL A 12 13.71 -15.17 9.11
CA VAL A 12 14.59 -16.30 8.76
C VAL A 12 16.06 -16.11 9.13
N ASP A 13 16.50 -14.87 9.25
CA ASP A 13 17.82 -14.48 9.71
C ASP A 13 17.66 -13.29 10.69
N SER A 14 17.32 -13.60 11.93
CA SER A 14 17.05 -12.62 12.99
C SER A 14 18.25 -11.69 13.25
N ALA A 15 19.47 -12.25 13.25
CA ALA A 15 20.70 -11.50 13.48
C ALA A 15 21.02 -10.57 12.30
N GLY A 16 20.95 -11.07 11.06
CA GLY A 16 21.18 -10.26 9.87
C GLY A 16 20.10 -9.20 9.67
N PHE A 17 18.83 -9.52 9.96
CA PHE A 17 17.76 -8.53 9.94
C PHE A 17 18.02 -7.41 10.95
N SER A 18 18.32 -7.75 12.22
CA SER A 18 18.62 -6.78 13.26
C SER A 18 19.80 -5.88 12.89
N ALA A 19 20.89 -6.47 12.37
CA ALA A 19 22.07 -5.72 11.96
C ALA A 19 21.79 -4.81 10.76
N CYS A 20 21.01 -5.28 9.78
CA CYS A 20 20.63 -4.49 8.62
C CYS A 20 19.74 -3.31 9.01
N TYR A 21 18.74 -3.55 9.86
CA TYR A 21 17.81 -2.54 10.35
C TYR A 21 18.54 -1.44 11.14
N ALA A 22 19.40 -1.84 12.08
CA ALA A 22 20.21 -0.90 12.86
C ALA A 22 21.10 -0.03 11.94
N LYS A 23 21.77 -0.64 10.96
CA LYS A 23 22.60 0.09 10.00
C LYS A 23 21.79 1.09 9.17
N ALA A 24 20.59 0.72 8.73
CA ALA A 24 19.71 1.61 7.98
C ALA A 24 19.33 2.84 8.80
N THR A 25 18.87 2.64 10.04
CA THR A 25 18.48 3.72 10.95
C THR A 25 19.65 4.58 11.42
N ASP A 26 20.83 3.99 11.66
CA ASP A 26 22.05 4.74 11.99
C ASP A 26 22.48 5.64 10.81
N SER A 27 22.41 5.10 9.58
CA SER A 27 22.73 5.84 8.36
C SER A 27 21.75 6.98 8.12
N ALA A 28 20.45 6.73 8.33
CA ALA A 28 19.40 7.73 8.23
C ALA A 28 19.60 8.85 9.27
N SER A 29 19.87 8.48 10.52
CA SER A 29 20.14 9.43 11.61
C SER A 29 21.36 10.31 11.31
N ALA A 30 22.46 9.73 10.83
CA ALA A 30 23.63 10.48 10.41
C ALA A 30 23.33 11.44 9.25
N CYS A 31 22.55 10.99 8.27
CA CYS A 31 22.10 11.80 7.14
C CYS A 31 21.23 12.98 7.58
N ILE A 32 20.23 12.74 8.42
CA ILE A 32 19.31 13.76 8.96
C ILE A 32 20.10 14.81 9.76
N ASN A 33 21.06 14.38 10.60
CA ASN A 33 21.89 15.31 11.37
C ASN A 33 22.80 16.18 10.49
N ALA A 34 23.15 15.70 9.30
CA ALA A 34 23.93 16.46 8.31
C ALA A 34 23.05 17.24 7.32
N ALA A 35 21.72 17.09 7.39
CA ALA A 35 20.79 17.70 6.45
C ALA A 35 20.74 19.22 6.65
N GLY A 36 20.96 19.98 5.57
CA GLY A 36 20.87 21.44 5.58
C GLY A 36 19.49 22.00 5.23
N SER A 37 18.50 21.15 4.99
CA SER A 37 17.13 21.55 4.59
C SER A 37 16.12 20.45 4.88
N ASP A 38 14.85 20.81 4.99
CA ASP A 38 13.74 19.85 5.19
C ASP A 38 13.66 18.82 4.05
N MET A 39 13.93 19.25 2.81
CA MET A 39 13.96 18.33 1.66
C MET A 39 15.08 17.29 1.80
N ALA A 40 16.24 17.68 2.35
CA ALA A 40 17.31 16.74 2.62
C ALA A 40 16.93 15.77 3.75
N VAL A 41 16.22 16.22 4.79
CA VAL A 41 15.68 15.35 5.85
C VAL A 41 14.71 14.31 5.27
N ILE A 42 13.77 14.74 4.42
CA ILE A 42 12.84 13.83 3.73
C ILE A 42 13.60 12.82 2.88
N ALA A 43 14.60 13.26 2.10
CA ALA A 43 15.42 12.37 1.28
C ALA A 43 16.17 11.32 2.12
N CYS A 44 16.68 11.69 3.30
CA CYS A 44 17.30 10.74 4.24
C CYS A 44 16.30 9.67 4.72
N GLY A 45 15.08 10.08 5.09
CA GLY A 45 14.01 9.15 5.49
C GLY A 45 13.61 8.20 4.35
N CYS A 46 13.56 8.71 3.11
CA CYS A 46 13.29 7.86 1.95
C CYS A 46 14.38 6.85 1.68
N ALA A 47 15.65 7.22 1.84
CA ALA A 47 16.76 6.27 1.76
C ALA A 47 16.69 5.21 2.88
N GLU A 48 16.19 5.58 4.07
CA GLU A 48 15.94 4.65 5.16
C GLU A 48 14.90 3.61 4.75
N TYR A 49 13.69 4.02 4.35
CA TYR A 49 12.62 3.10 3.95
C TYR A 49 13.07 2.08 2.91
N VAL A 50 13.82 2.53 1.90
CA VAL A 50 14.38 1.68 0.85
C VAL A 50 15.35 0.65 1.40
N SER A 51 16.17 1.06 2.36
CA SER A 51 17.09 0.18 3.07
C SER A 51 16.31 -0.83 3.92
N LEU A 52 15.27 -0.41 4.63
CA LEU A 52 14.42 -1.29 5.45
C LEU A 52 13.68 -2.32 4.60
N ILE A 53 13.09 -1.91 3.48
CA ILE A 53 12.46 -2.81 2.50
C ILE A 53 13.48 -3.85 2.00
N SER A 54 14.71 -3.40 1.70
CA SER A 54 15.80 -4.28 1.28
C SER A 54 16.24 -5.24 2.40
N CYS A 55 16.26 -4.80 3.67
CA CYS A 55 16.53 -5.64 4.82
C CYS A 55 15.47 -6.73 5.00
N VAL A 56 14.19 -6.39 4.83
CA VAL A 56 13.09 -7.37 4.88
C VAL A 56 13.26 -8.38 3.75
N ALA A 57 13.48 -7.93 2.51
CA ALA A 57 13.68 -8.83 1.37
C ALA A 57 14.93 -9.72 1.47
N THR A 58 15.96 -9.26 2.20
CA THR A 58 17.21 -10.01 2.43
C THR A 58 17.04 -11.03 3.54
N SER A 59 16.72 -10.59 4.76
CA SER A 59 16.84 -11.42 5.98
C SER A 59 15.49 -11.75 6.63
N CYS A 60 14.39 -11.19 6.15
CA CYS A 60 13.04 -11.42 6.69
C CYS A 60 12.04 -11.74 5.57
N TRP A 61 12.51 -12.41 4.50
CA TRP A 61 11.69 -12.66 3.31
C TRP A 61 10.47 -13.55 3.61
N ASN A 62 10.45 -14.23 4.76
CA ASN A 62 9.30 -15.00 5.22
C ASN A 62 8.16 -14.14 5.80
N GLN A 63 8.39 -12.84 5.98
CA GLN A 63 7.43 -11.86 6.50
C GLN A 63 7.00 -10.82 5.45
N VAL A 64 7.36 -10.99 4.17
CA VAL A 64 7.10 -10.00 3.09
C VAL A 64 5.62 -9.82 2.74
N TYR A 65 4.71 -10.58 3.33
CA TYR A 65 3.26 -10.38 3.18
C TYR A 65 2.56 -9.97 4.47
N SER A 66 3.31 -9.87 5.57
CA SER A 66 2.80 -9.47 6.88
C SER A 66 2.16 -8.07 6.86
N CYS A 67 1.35 -7.78 7.87
CA CYS A 67 0.79 -6.46 8.11
C CYS A 67 1.91 -5.43 8.28
N GLU A 68 2.99 -5.81 8.97
CA GLU A 68 4.17 -4.98 9.22
C GLU A 68 4.85 -4.59 7.92
N TYR A 69 5.05 -5.52 6.99
CA TYR A 69 5.65 -5.21 5.69
C TYR A 69 4.78 -4.30 4.85
N GLN A 70 3.47 -4.59 4.79
CA GLN A 70 2.57 -3.77 4.02
C GLN A 70 2.50 -2.35 4.55
N LYS A 71 2.49 -2.15 5.88
CA LYS A 71 2.57 -0.81 6.50
C LYS A 71 3.87 -0.10 6.18
N LEU A 72 5.01 -0.78 6.28
CA LEU A 72 6.32 -0.21 5.91
C LEU A 72 6.32 0.32 4.47
N VAL A 73 5.78 -0.47 3.52
CA VAL A 73 5.70 -0.07 2.11
C VAL A 73 4.70 1.08 1.89
N ILE A 74 3.57 1.09 2.60
CA ILE A 74 2.60 2.19 2.53
C ILE A 74 3.21 3.49 3.06
N GLU A 75 3.86 3.46 4.22
CA GLU A 75 4.55 4.63 4.78
C GLU A 75 5.63 5.15 3.83
N TYR A 76 6.40 4.25 3.19
CA TYR A 76 7.33 4.63 2.14
C TYR A 76 6.63 5.34 0.98
N LEU A 77 5.52 4.81 0.47
CA LEU A 77 4.80 5.38 -0.66
C LEU A 77 4.12 6.72 -0.32
N GLU A 78 3.68 6.91 0.92
CA GLU A 78 2.99 8.14 1.37
C GLU A 78 3.96 9.26 1.73
N TYR A 79 5.07 8.95 2.39
CA TYR A 79 6.00 9.97 2.90
C TYR A 79 7.14 10.29 1.95
N CYS A 80 7.33 9.53 0.87
CA CYS A 80 8.39 9.77 -0.10
C CYS A 80 7.85 10.26 -1.44
N PRO A 81 8.06 11.55 -1.79
CA PRO A 81 7.55 12.12 -3.04
C PRO A 81 8.05 11.44 -4.32
N VAL A 82 9.18 10.73 -4.26
CA VAL A 82 9.79 10.00 -5.38
C VAL A 82 9.42 8.52 -5.41
N ALA A 83 8.72 8.03 -4.38
CA ALA A 83 8.32 6.64 -4.31
C ALA A 83 7.22 6.32 -5.32
N GLY A 84 7.23 5.09 -5.81
CA GLY A 84 6.24 4.62 -6.74
C GLY A 84 6.26 3.11 -6.84
N LEU A 85 5.18 2.55 -7.37
CA LEU A 85 5.09 1.13 -7.69
C LEU A 85 5.83 0.81 -9.00
N PRO A 86 6.34 -0.42 -9.17
CA PRO A 86 6.25 -1.55 -8.23
C PRO A 86 7.28 -1.49 -7.08
N VAL A 87 6.85 -1.89 -5.88
CA VAL A 87 7.71 -2.20 -4.72
C VAL A 87 7.69 -3.73 -4.51
N PRO A 88 8.82 -4.39 -4.17
CA PRO A 88 8.86 -5.85 -4.05
C PRO A 88 7.74 -6.40 -3.17
N PHE A 89 7.09 -7.46 -3.64
CA PHE A 89 6.06 -8.20 -2.88
C PHE A 89 4.83 -7.37 -2.47
N PHE A 90 4.61 -6.20 -3.08
CA PHE A 90 3.51 -5.30 -2.76
C PHE A 90 2.70 -4.90 -4.02
N PRO A 91 1.36 -5.00 -4.00
CA PRO A 91 0.56 -5.62 -2.95
C PRO A 91 0.76 -7.15 -2.90
N PRO A 92 0.56 -7.81 -1.75
CA PRO A 92 0.59 -9.27 -1.67
C PRO A 92 -0.45 -9.93 -2.60
N PRO A 93 -0.14 -11.12 -3.16
CA PRO A 93 -1.11 -11.88 -3.93
C PRO A 93 -2.27 -12.38 -3.05
N ASN A 94 -3.36 -12.81 -3.69
CA ASN A 94 -4.48 -13.40 -2.97
C ASN A 94 -4.05 -14.66 -2.21
N ASN A 95 -4.52 -14.79 -0.97
CA ASN A 95 -4.30 -15.96 -0.11
C ASN A 95 -2.81 -16.28 0.13
N ALA A 96 -1.93 -15.26 0.11
CA ALA A 96 -0.53 -15.46 0.41
C ALA A 96 -0.34 -15.98 1.86
N ALA A 97 0.65 -16.84 2.06
CA ALA A 97 0.99 -17.33 3.41
C ALA A 97 1.47 -16.18 4.30
N GLU A 98 1.10 -16.20 5.58
CA GLU A 98 1.42 -15.13 6.56
C GLU A 98 0.91 -13.74 6.13
N ALA A 99 0.00 -13.66 5.16
CA ALA A 99 -0.54 -12.39 4.70
C ALA A 99 -1.35 -11.72 5.81
N CYS A 100 -1.30 -10.39 5.85
CA CYS A 100 -2.15 -9.61 6.74
C CYS A 100 -3.63 -9.97 6.56
N SER A 101 -4.39 -10.03 7.66
CA SER A 101 -5.83 -10.36 7.69
C SER A 101 -6.69 -9.44 6.81
N CYS A 102 -6.16 -8.26 6.51
CA CYS A 102 -6.64 -7.32 5.51
C CYS A 102 -5.47 -7.00 4.56
N ASN A 103 -5.68 -7.11 3.26
CA ASN A 103 -4.65 -6.78 2.28
C ASN A 103 -4.54 -5.25 2.13
N LEU A 104 -3.79 -4.63 3.04
CA LEU A 104 -3.54 -3.19 3.09
C LEU A 104 -2.95 -2.68 1.77
N GLY A 105 -2.11 -3.47 1.11
CA GLY A 105 -1.55 -3.06 -0.18
C GLY A 105 -2.60 -2.92 -1.27
N LYS A 106 -3.59 -3.83 -1.32
CA LYS A 106 -4.73 -3.69 -2.22
C LYS A 106 -5.61 -2.50 -1.88
N VAL A 107 -5.83 -2.24 -0.58
CA VAL A 107 -6.55 -1.05 -0.13
C VAL A 107 -5.84 0.21 -0.64
N TYR A 108 -4.53 0.33 -0.40
CA TYR A 108 -3.73 1.46 -0.84
C TYR A 108 -3.83 1.69 -2.36
N VAL A 109 -3.67 0.63 -3.16
CA VAL A 109 -3.77 0.72 -4.63
C VAL A 109 -5.18 1.13 -5.07
N ALA A 110 -6.22 0.55 -4.49
CA ALA A 110 -7.60 0.85 -4.87
C ALA A 110 -7.97 2.31 -4.57
N VAL A 111 -7.52 2.84 -3.43
CA VAL A 111 -7.74 4.23 -3.04
C VAL A 111 -7.02 5.19 -3.97
N ASN A 112 -5.73 4.96 -4.24
CA ASN A 112 -4.95 5.82 -5.14
C ASN A 112 -5.50 5.78 -6.58
N ASN A 113 -5.95 4.61 -7.04
CA ASN A 113 -6.63 4.50 -8.34
C ASN A 113 -7.93 5.32 -8.34
N SER A 114 -8.71 5.27 -7.27
CA SER A 114 -9.96 6.04 -7.15
C SER A 114 -9.70 7.55 -7.24
N ILE A 115 -8.65 8.04 -6.58
CA ILE A 115 -8.22 9.46 -6.67
C ILE A 115 -7.79 9.80 -8.10
N SER A 116 -6.98 8.95 -8.74
CA SER A 116 -6.55 9.17 -10.13
C SER A 116 -7.74 9.18 -11.10
N GLU A 117 -8.75 8.34 -10.87
CA GLU A 117 -9.95 8.26 -11.70
C GLU A 117 -10.83 9.50 -11.58
N VAL A 118 -10.82 10.22 -10.45
CA VAL A 118 -11.46 11.54 -10.34
C VAL A 118 -10.86 12.51 -11.36
N THR A 119 -9.54 12.68 -11.37
CA THR A 119 -8.87 13.58 -12.34
C THR A 119 -9.12 13.16 -13.79
N GLN A 120 -9.17 11.85 -14.06
CA GLN A 120 -9.50 11.35 -15.40
C GLN A 120 -10.96 11.63 -15.77
N CYS A 121 -11.89 11.51 -14.82
CA CYS A 121 -13.29 11.83 -15.01
C CYS A 121 -13.47 13.32 -15.35
N GLU A 122 -12.89 14.22 -14.56
CA GLU A 122 -12.92 15.66 -14.80
C GLU A 122 -12.33 16.01 -16.17
N THR A 123 -11.17 15.43 -16.51
CA THR A 123 -10.53 15.62 -17.81
C THR A 123 -11.42 15.18 -18.97
N ARG A 124 -12.12 14.04 -18.83
CA ARG A 124 -13.07 13.55 -19.84
C ARG A 124 -14.21 14.55 -20.02
N LEU A 125 -14.80 15.04 -18.94
CA LEU A 125 -15.93 15.98 -18.98
C LEU A 125 -15.57 17.33 -19.59
N ILE A 126 -14.33 17.80 -19.43
CA ILE A 126 -13.85 19.01 -20.14
C ILE A 126 -13.89 18.80 -21.66
N THR A 127 -13.57 17.60 -22.13
CA THR A 127 -13.52 17.28 -23.56
C THR A 127 -14.86 16.82 -24.15
N ASN A 128 -15.70 16.18 -23.34
CA ASN A 128 -16.98 15.60 -23.73
C ASN A 128 -17.96 15.66 -22.56
N PRO A 129 -18.57 16.83 -22.29
CA PRO A 129 -19.47 17.00 -21.17
C PRO A 129 -20.76 16.20 -21.40
N LEU A 130 -21.36 15.68 -20.33
CA LEU A 130 -22.62 14.92 -20.43
C LEU A 130 -23.80 15.85 -20.75
N SER A 131 -23.65 17.14 -20.44
CA SER A 131 -24.62 18.20 -20.70
C SER A 131 -23.98 19.42 -21.36
N SER A 132 -24.71 20.06 -22.28
CA SER A 132 -24.32 21.35 -22.85
C SER A 132 -24.61 22.56 -21.94
N ASN A 133 -25.30 22.36 -20.80
CA ASN A 133 -25.59 23.38 -19.81
C ASN A 133 -24.45 23.52 -18.79
N ILE A 134 -23.89 24.73 -18.65
CA ILE A 134 -22.78 25.05 -17.74
C ILE A 134 -23.10 24.70 -16.27
N GLY A 135 -24.36 24.89 -15.82
CA GLY A 135 -24.78 24.55 -14.47
C GLY A 135 -24.74 23.06 -14.16
N ASN A 136 -24.90 22.21 -15.19
CA ASN A 136 -24.76 20.77 -15.05
C ASN A 136 -23.27 20.35 -15.04
N GLY A 137 -22.38 21.13 -15.65
CA GLY A 137 -20.94 20.85 -15.59
C GLY A 137 -20.39 20.83 -14.15
N VAL A 138 -20.87 21.71 -13.28
CA VAL A 138 -20.54 21.68 -11.84
C VAL A 138 -21.10 20.45 -11.15
N GLN A 139 -22.28 19.96 -11.56
CA GLN A 139 -22.87 18.75 -10.99
C GLN A 139 -22.12 17.49 -11.44
N GLU A 140 -21.66 17.46 -12.69
CA GLU A 140 -20.84 16.38 -13.25
C GLU A 140 -19.47 16.30 -12.55
N ASP A 141 -18.86 17.46 -12.27
CA ASP A 141 -17.61 17.57 -11.49
C ASP A 141 -17.77 17.00 -10.07
N ILE A 142 -18.82 17.43 -9.35
CA ILE A 142 -19.13 16.87 -8.03
C ILE A 142 -19.44 15.37 -8.12
N ALA A 143 -20.09 14.92 -9.19
CA ALA A 143 -20.35 13.50 -9.40
C ALA A 143 -19.05 12.69 -9.60
N CYS A 144 -18.05 13.22 -10.29
CA CYS A 144 -16.72 12.60 -10.39
C CYS A 144 -16.11 12.40 -8.99
N ILE A 145 -16.09 13.45 -8.16
CA ILE A 145 -15.55 13.38 -6.79
C ILE A 145 -16.31 12.33 -5.97
N CYS A 146 -17.64 12.38 -6.00
CA CYS A 146 -18.48 11.43 -5.27
C CYS A 146 -18.30 9.97 -5.72
N CYS A 147 -18.10 9.74 -7.03
CA CYS A 147 -17.78 8.43 -7.54
C CYS A 147 -16.39 7.95 -7.10
N GLY A 148 -15.39 8.85 -7.02
CA GLY A 148 -14.07 8.54 -6.48
C GLY A 148 -14.10 8.19 -4.99
N GLU A 149 -14.79 8.98 -4.17
CA GLU A 149 -14.98 8.68 -2.75
C GLU A 149 -15.71 7.34 -2.57
N SER A 150 -16.81 7.15 -3.29
CA SER A 150 -17.55 5.89 -3.31
C SER A 150 -16.65 4.73 -3.72
N ALA A 151 -15.79 4.89 -4.72
CA ALA A 151 -14.91 3.84 -5.20
C ALA A 151 -13.87 3.43 -4.16
N ALA A 152 -13.24 4.42 -3.53
CA ALA A 152 -12.25 4.22 -2.48
C ALA A 152 -12.88 3.50 -1.28
N ILE A 153 -13.99 4.02 -0.77
CA ILE A 153 -14.69 3.46 0.39
C ILE A 153 -15.18 2.04 0.08
N SER A 154 -15.79 1.82 -1.09
CA SER A 154 -16.31 0.50 -1.45
C SER A 154 -15.23 -0.56 -1.55
N SER A 155 -14.08 -0.17 -2.11
CA SER A 155 -12.92 -1.06 -2.19
C SER A 155 -12.41 -1.43 -0.79
N ILE A 156 -12.35 -0.47 0.14
CA ILE A 156 -11.97 -0.73 1.55
C ILE A 156 -12.89 -1.76 2.19
N TYR A 157 -14.21 -1.56 2.11
CA TYR A 157 -15.19 -2.49 2.68
C TYR A 157 -15.17 -3.86 2.00
N SER A 158 -14.87 -3.93 0.70
CA SER A 158 -14.77 -5.21 0.00
C SER A 158 -13.48 -5.97 0.32
N ILE A 159 -12.35 -5.28 0.37
CA ILE A 159 -11.04 -5.90 0.63
C ILE A 159 -10.90 -6.27 2.11
N CYS A 160 -11.46 -5.45 3.01
CA CYS A 160 -11.29 -5.59 4.46
C CYS A 160 -12.61 -5.47 5.24
N PRO A 161 -13.62 -6.31 4.95
CA PRO A 161 -14.99 -6.16 5.45
C PRO A 161 -15.14 -6.27 6.96
N ASN A 162 -14.21 -6.93 7.65
CA ASN A 162 -14.31 -7.18 9.09
C ASN A 162 -13.34 -6.32 9.92
N THR A 163 -12.45 -5.57 9.26
CA THR A 163 -11.40 -4.81 9.93
C THR A 163 -11.94 -3.47 10.38
N ASP A 164 -11.50 -3.03 11.56
CA ASP A 164 -11.78 -1.67 12.04
C ASP A 164 -11.25 -0.62 11.04
N PRO A 165 -12.11 0.22 10.44
CA PRO A 165 -11.71 1.28 9.53
C PRO A 165 -10.69 2.27 10.13
N GLY A 166 -10.68 2.44 11.45
CA GLY A 166 -9.67 3.27 12.13
C GLY A 166 -8.24 2.74 11.99
N LEU A 167 -8.07 1.45 11.67
CA LEU A 167 -6.76 0.82 11.41
C LEU A 167 -6.34 0.88 9.94
N LEU A 168 -7.26 1.23 9.05
CA LEU A 168 -7.05 1.36 7.60
C LEU A 168 -6.87 2.82 7.17
N ASP A 169 -6.87 3.72 8.15
CA ASP A 169 -6.77 5.15 7.97
C ASP A 169 -7.80 5.73 6.99
N VAL A 170 -9.01 5.16 6.99
CA VAL A 170 -10.13 5.60 6.12
C VAL A 170 -10.44 7.08 6.33
N ASN A 171 -10.22 7.60 7.54
CA ASN A 171 -10.40 9.02 7.83
C ASN A 171 -9.39 9.89 7.09
N ASN A 172 -8.12 9.50 6.99
CA ASN A 172 -7.15 10.22 6.17
C ASN A 172 -7.47 10.09 4.68
N ILE A 173 -8.02 8.96 4.22
CA ILE A 173 -8.49 8.81 2.84
C ILE A 173 -9.62 9.81 2.53
N LEU A 174 -10.63 9.90 3.39
CA LEU A 174 -11.69 10.90 3.26
C LEU A 174 -11.13 12.33 3.38
N ALA A 175 -10.10 12.54 4.20
CA ALA A 175 -9.41 13.82 4.30
C ALA A 175 -8.64 14.17 3.01
N LEU A 176 -8.11 13.20 2.27
CA LEU A 176 -7.52 13.46 0.95
C LEU A 176 -8.58 13.99 -0.01
N PHE A 177 -9.80 13.47 0.04
CA PHE A 177 -10.91 14.01 -0.77
C PHE A 177 -11.47 15.33 -0.21
N SER A 178 -11.21 15.66 1.06
CA SER A 178 -11.64 16.94 1.63
C SER A 178 -11.03 18.17 0.95
N SER A 179 -9.92 18.01 0.18
CA SER A 179 -9.40 19.10 -0.67
C SER A 179 -10.36 19.51 -1.79
N PHE A 180 -11.33 18.66 -2.13
CA PHE A 180 -12.38 18.96 -3.10
C PHE A 180 -13.61 19.66 -2.49
N ASP A 181 -13.63 19.93 -1.18
CA ASP A 181 -14.73 20.59 -0.45
C ASP A 181 -16.10 19.91 -0.66
N GLN A 182 -16.11 18.60 -0.93
CA GLN A 182 -17.32 17.79 -1.09
C GLN A 182 -17.38 16.73 0.01
N PRO A 183 -18.19 16.92 1.07
CA PRO A 183 -18.35 15.89 2.09
C PRO A 183 -19.08 14.67 1.53
N PHE A 184 -18.53 13.47 1.70
CA PHE A 184 -19.17 12.22 1.26
C PHE A 184 -20.64 12.06 1.69
N SER A 185 -21.04 12.66 2.82
CA SER A 185 -22.44 12.66 3.29
C SER A 185 -23.44 13.31 2.31
N THR A 186 -22.98 14.17 1.40
CA THR A 186 -23.81 14.82 0.37
C THR A 186 -23.85 14.03 -0.95
N CYS A 187 -23.00 13.02 -1.11
CA CYS A 187 -22.82 12.31 -2.37
C CYS A 187 -24.00 11.42 -2.80
N GLY A 188 -24.94 11.14 -1.89
CA GLY A 188 -26.07 10.25 -2.17
C GLY A 188 -26.93 10.66 -3.37
N GLN A 189 -27.10 11.97 -3.62
CA GLN A 189 -27.87 12.45 -4.78
C GLN A 189 -27.11 12.32 -6.11
N TYR A 190 -25.78 12.41 -6.08
CA TYR A 190 -24.93 12.31 -7.26
C TYR A 190 -24.76 10.85 -7.66
N LEU A 191 -24.52 9.97 -6.69
CA LEU A 191 -24.43 8.52 -6.91
C LEU A 191 -25.74 7.88 -7.38
N SER A 192 -26.88 8.52 -7.15
CA SER A 192 -28.17 8.08 -7.69
C SER A 192 -28.49 8.65 -9.07
N SER A 193 -27.89 9.79 -9.43
CA SER A 193 -28.14 10.49 -10.69
C SER A 193 -27.13 10.13 -11.79
N TYR A 194 -25.93 9.68 -11.41
CA TYR A 194 -24.84 9.33 -12.32
C TYR A 194 -24.34 7.92 -12.04
N ASN A 195 -24.23 7.11 -13.08
CA ASN A 195 -23.57 5.82 -13.01
C ASN A 195 -22.05 6.02 -13.11
N CYS A 196 -21.33 5.74 -12.03
CA CYS A 196 -19.88 5.92 -11.98
C CYS A 196 -19.14 5.23 -13.13
N GLY A 197 -19.56 4.02 -13.51
CA GLY A 197 -18.92 3.26 -14.57
C GLY A 197 -19.31 3.74 -15.97
N SER A 198 -20.60 3.73 -16.31
CA SER A 198 -21.06 4.00 -17.67
C SER A 198 -21.05 5.47 -18.06
N ASP A 199 -21.36 6.36 -17.11
CA ASP A 199 -21.52 7.78 -17.40
C ASP A 199 -20.22 8.52 -17.16
N LEU A 200 -19.49 8.13 -16.09
CA LEU A 200 -18.32 8.85 -15.61
C LEU A 200 -17.00 8.10 -15.84
N GLY A 201 -17.03 6.86 -16.31
CA GLY A 201 -15.85 6.11 -16.75
C GLY A 201 -14.95 5.58 -15.64
N PHE A 202 -15.48 5.39 -14.42
CA PHE A 202 -14.76 4.73 -13.33
C PHE A 202 -14.65 3.22 -13.57
N SER A 203 -13.53 2.64 -13.13
CA SER A 203 -13.36 1.20 -13.15
C SER A 203 -14.30 0.52 -12.16
N GLN A 204 -14.64 -0.74 -12.40
CA GLN A 204 -15.37 -1.52 -11.39
C GLN A 204 -14.53 -1.67 -10.12
N VAL A 205 -15.16 -1.42 -8.98
CA VAL A 205 -14.55 -1.57 -7.66
C VAL A 205 -14.54 -3.04 -7.24
N ASP A 206 -13.63 -3.40 -6.34
CA ASP A 206 -13.70 -4.69 -5.66
C ASP A 206 -15.07 -4.82 -4.96
N GLY A 207 -15.76 -5.94 -5.17
CA GLY A 207 -17.13 -6.17 -4.68
C GLY A 207 -18.24 -5.60 -5.58
N GLY A 208 -17.89 -4.85 -6.64
CA GLY A 208 -18.79 -4.47 -7.73
C GLY A 208 -19.91 -3.48 -7.36
N THR A 209 -19.86 -2.87 -6.18
CA THR A 209 -20.89 -1.94 -5.70
C THR A 209 -20.25 -0.63 -5.29
N PHE A 210 -20.74 0.47 -5.87
CA PHE A 210 -20.41 1.83 -5.44
C PHE A 210 -21.36 2.23 -4.30
N TYR A 211 -20.88 2.16 -3.05
CA TYR A 211 -21.66 2.58 -1.89
C TYR A 211 -21.70 4.09 -1.75
N GLY A 212 -22.89 4.62 -1.50
CA GLY A 212 -23.11 5.97 -1.02
C GLY A 212 -23.18 6.06 0.51
N PRO A 213 -23.42 7.27 1.03
CA PRO A 213 -23.37 7.54 2.47
C PRO A 213 -24.43 6.79 3.30
N ASN A 214 -25.53 6.37 2.67
CA ASN A 214 -26.68 5.77 3.35
C ASN A 214 -26.76 4.23 3.20
N ASN A 215 -25.83 3.61 2.48
CA ASN A 215 -25.82 2.16 2.22
C ASN A 215 -24.44 1.53 2.44
N LEU A 216 -23.60 2.15 3.29
CA LEU A 216 -22.34 1.54 3.71
C LEU A 216 -22.59 0.20 4.43
N PRO A 217 -21.75 -0.82 4.19
CA PRO A 217 -21.81 -2.06 4.96
C PRO A 217 -21.57 -1.82 6.47
N PRO A 218 -21.93 -2.79 7.33
CA PRO A 218 -21.61 -2.72 8.74
C PRO A 218 -20.11 -2.51 8.97
N ILE A 219 -19.79 -1.64 9.93
CA ILE A 219 -18.40 -1.34 10.29
C ILE A 219 -17.74 -2.58 10.90
N GLY A 220 -16.56 -2.92 10.39
CA GLY A 220 -15.72 -3.96 10.96
C GLY A 220 -15.16 -3.57 12.33
N THR A 221 -14.86 -4.54 13.17
CA THR A 221 -14.35 -4.29 14.55
C THR A 221 -13.10 -5.10 14.87
N LYS A 222 -12.57 -5.87 13.91
CA LYS A 222 -11.39 -6.72 14.13
C LYS A 222 -10.12 -5.91 13.96
N THR A 223 -9.13 -6.23 14.78
CA THR A 223 -7.77 -5.74 14.61
C THR A 223 -7.06 -6.43 13.45
N LEU A 224 -5.97 -5.82 12.98
CA LEU A 224 -5.06 -6.46 12.03
C LEU A 224 -4.28 -7.59 12.70
N SER A 225 -4.04 -8.67 11.96
CA SER A 225 -3.24 -9.81 12.40
C SER A 225 -2.67 -10.52 11.19
N ASN A 226 -1.47 -11.10 11.30
CA ASN A 226 -0.95 -11.97 10.26
C ASN A 226 -1.76 -13.27 10.21
N GLY A 227 -2.10 -13.71 9.01
CA GLY A 227 -2.75 -14.99 8.76
C GLY A 227 -1.81 -16.15 9.01
N GLY A 228 -2.31 -17.38 8.86
CA GLY A 228 -1.47 -18.57 9.00
C GLY A 228 -0.72 -18.94 7.73
N GLY A 229 0.11 -19.98 7.86
CA GLY A 229 0.93 -20.53 6.79
C GLY A 229 2.40 -20.32 7.09
N SER A 230 3.27 -20.54 6.12
CA SER A 230 4.67 -20.16 6.20
C SER A 230 5.24 -20.03 4.81
N ILE A 231 5.99 -18.96 4.58
CA ILE A 231 6.83 -18.85 3.39
C ILE A 231 8.13 -19.60 3.70
N THR A 232 8.40 -20.67 2.96
CA THR A 232 9.55 -21.58 3.21
C THR A 232 10.69 -21.39 2.22
N SER A 233 10.56 -20.47 1.26
CA SER A 233 11.60 -20.13 0.30
C SER A 233 11.48 -18.66 -0.11
N PRO A 234 12.59 -17.97 -0.46
CA PRO A 234 12.55 -16.57 -0.86
C PRO A 234 11.62 -16.33 -2.05
N VAL A 235 10.62 -15.47 -1.87
CA VAL A 235 9.57 -15.21 -2.88
C VAL A 235 10.16 -14.67 -4.18
N GLY A 236 11.20 -13.82 -4.11
CA GLY A 236 11.89 -13.27 -5.26
C GLY A 236 12.95 -14.20 -5.87
N GLY A 237 13.13 -15.41 -5.32
CA GLY A 237 14.29 -16.25 -5.61
C GLY A 237 15.52 -15.88 -4.77
N ALA A 238 16.59 -16.66 -4.92
CA ALA A 238 17.82 -16.48 -4.12
C ALA A 238 18.49 -15.11 -4.35
N THR A 239 18.38 -14.58 -5.57
CA THR A 239 18.87 -13.25 -5.93
C THR A 239 17.87 -12.60 -6.87
N PHE A 240 17.50 -11.36 -6.60
CA PHE A 240 16.68 -10.55 -7.49
C PHE A 240 17.09 -9.08 -7.45
N THR A 241 16.61 -8.30 -8.40
CA THR A 241 16.80 -6.85 -8.42
C THR A 241 15.46 -6.13 -8.33
N TRP A 242 15.46 -4.98 -7.67
CA TRP A 242 14.33 -4.05 -7.73
C TRP A 242 14.84 -2.63 -7.88
N THR A 243 14.04 -1.78 -8.51
CA THR A 243 14.45 -0.44 -8.89
C THR A 243 13.31 0.53 -8.60
N GLN A 244 13.64 1.66 -7.98
CA GLN A 244 12.69 2.76 -7.89
C GLN A 244 12.65 3.55 -9.20
N PRO A 245 11.55 4.27 -9.47
CA PRO A 245 11.51 5.21 -10.58
C PRO A 245 12.75 6.13 -10.55
N ASN A 246 13.52 6.15 -11.63
CA ASN A 246 14.73 6.99 -11.82
C ASN A 246 15.95 6.67 -10.95
N ASN A 247 16.02 5.50 -10.30
CA ASN A 247 17.20 5.06 -9.53
C ASN A 247 17.95 3.89 -10.18
N SER A 248 19.16 3.63 -9.71
CA SER A 248 19.89 2.39 -10.01
C SER A 248 19.22 1.18 -9.35
N PRO A 249 19.30 -0.02 -9.97
CA PRO A 249 18.76 -1.24 -9.39
C PRO A 249 19.47 -1.62 -8.09
N TYR A 250 18.69 -2.03 -7.09
CA TYR A 250 19.16 -2.66 -5.87
C TYR A 250 19.20 -4.17 -6.06
N THR A 251 20.38 -4.77 -5.92
CA THR A 251 20.53 -6.23 -5.92
C THR A 251 20.29 -6.77 -4.52
N ILE A 252 19.29 -7.63 -4.38
CA ILE A 252 18.96 -8.33 -3.14
C ILE A 252 19.44 -9.77 -3.25
N VAL A 253 20.13 -10.23 -2.22
CA VAL A 253 20.54 -11.63 -2.05
C VAL A 253 19.84 -12.15 -0.81
N ALA A 254 18.90 -13.07 -0.98
CA ALA A 254 18.12 -13.59 0.13
C ALA A 254 19.00 -14.44 1.06
N ALA A 255 18.88 -14.21 2.37
CA ALA A 255 19.50 -15.04 3.38
C ALA A 255 18.97 -16.48 3.28
N PRO A 256 19.83 -17.50 3.47
CA PRO A 256 19.37 -18.87 3.51
C PRO A 256 18.40 -19.06 4.67
N TYR A 257 17.46 -19.99 4.53
CA TYR A 257 16.56 -20.36 5.63
C TYR A 257 17.39 -20.95 6.78
N SER A 258 17.49 -20.24 7.90
CA SER A 258 18.14 -20.74 9.10
C SER A 258 17.08 -21.20 10.09
N THR A 259 16.92 -22.51 10.26
CA THR A 259 16.35 -23.03 11.51
C THR A 259 17.47 -22.95 12.52
N GLU A 260 17.33 -22.16 13.60
CA GLU A 260 18.31 -22.10 14.68
C GLU A 260 18.55 -23.50 15.29
N ASP A 261 19.51 -24.24 14.71
CA ASP A 261 20.46 -25.15 15.37
C ASP A 261 21.59 -25.57 14.38
N GLY A 262 22.29 -24.58 13.80
CA GLY A 262 23.61 -24.80 13.19
C GLY A 262 23.68 -25.68 11.92
N ARG A 263 22.57 -25.96 11.23
CA ARG A 263 22.60 -26.64 9.93
C ARG A 263 21.94 -25.79 8.86
N ILE A 264 22.78 -25.19 8.02
CA ILE A 264 22.38 -24.69 6.71
C ILE A 264 21.84 -25.90 5.94
N VAL A 265 20.51 -25.99 5.76
CA VAL A 265 19.95 -26.92 4.78
C VAL A 265 20.02 -26.20 3.44
N CYS A 266 21.15 -26.33 2.75
CA CYS A 266 21.20 -26.06 1.33
C CYS A 266 20.24 -27.06 0.66
N CYS A 267 19.02 -26.64 0.34
CA CYS A 267 18.22 -27.32 -0.66
C CYS A 267 18.81 -26.97 -2.04
N SER A 268 19.93 -27.61 -2.40
CA SER A 268 20.31 -27.79 -3.79
C SER A 268 20.79 -29.23 -3.97
N TRP A 269 20.08 -29.95 -4.82
CA TRP A 269 20.27 -31.35 -5.17
C TRP A 269 21.53 -31.65 -5.98
N ASP A 270 22.56 -30.81 -5.93
CA ASP A 270 23.79 -31.03 -6.66
C ASP A 270 24.99 -30.71 -5.77
N TYR A 271 25.94 -31.66 -5.73
CA TYR A 271 27.25 -31.64 -5.07
C TYR A 271 27.34 -32.16 -3.63
N CYS A 272 27.23 -33.49 -3.51
CA CYS A 272 28.10 -34.28 -2.64
C CYS A 272 29.14 -35.02 -3.50
N ILE A 273 30.40 -34.57 -3.47
CA ILE A 273 31.62 -35.40 -3.53
C ILE A 273 32.61 -34.79 -2.54
#